data_AF-A0A392V4Z2-F1
#
_entry.id   AF-A0A392V4Z2-F1
#
_cell.length_a   1.000
_cell.length_b   1.000
_cell.length_c   1.000
_cell.angle_alpha   90.00
_cell.angle_beta   90.00
_cell.angle_gamma   90.00
#
_symmetry.space_group_name_H-M   'P 1'
#
loop_
_entity.id
_entity.type
_entity.pdbx_description
1 polymer ?
#
loop_
_entity_poly.entity_id
_entity_poly.type
_entity_poly.pdbx_seq_one_letter_code
_entity_poly.pdbx_strand_id
1 'polypeptide(L)' 'MHGRCKHIDVRYHFLRDLTKENIIELVHCRSEEHLADILTKPLKFDTFCRLREGLGIRD' A
#
# COMPACT_ATOMS: atom_id res chain seq x y z
N MET A 1 -19.10 13.71 9.32
CA MET A 1 -19.08 12.29 8.89
C MET A 1 -19.31 12.08 7.39
N HIS A 2 -19.98 12.98 6.67
CA HIS A 2 -20.32 12.79 5.24
C HIS A 2 -19.13 12.71 4.25
N GLY A 3 -18.03 13.45 4.48
CA GLY A 3 -16.90 13.47 3.53
C GLY A 3 -16.12 12.15 3.46
N ARG A 4 -15.87 11.51 4.60
CA ARG A 4 -15.03 10.30 4.68
C ARG A 4 -15.70 9.09 4.03
N CYS A 5 -17.02 8.94 4.18
CA CYS A 5 -17.79 7.89 3.52
C CYS A 5 -17.72 8.06 2.00
N LYS A 6 -17.97 9.28 1.50
CA LYS A 6 -17.87 9.60 0.07
C LYS A 6 -16.50 9.29 -0.51
N HIS A 7 -15.42 9.59 0.21
CA HIS A 7 -14.06 9.26 -0.25
C HIS A 7 -13.80 7.76 -0.35
N ILE A 8 -14.37 6.96 0.55
CA ILE A 8 -14.27 5.50 0.50
C ILE A 8 -15.05 4.98 -0.71
N ASP A 9 -16.30 5.41 -0.88
CA ASP A 9 -17.18 4.95 -1.95
C ASP A 9 -16.56 5.22 -3.33
N VAL A 10 -16.06 6.44 -3.56
CA VAL A 10 -15.42 6.82 -4.83
C VAL A 10 -14.18 5.98 -5.11
N ARG A 11 -13.29 5.79 -4.12
CA ARG A 11 -12.07 4.98 -4.30
C ARG A 11 -12.39 3.51 -4.54
N TYR A 12 -13.42 3.00 -3.86
CA TYR A 12 -13.86 1.63 -3.98
C TYR A 12 -14.35 1.32 -5.40
N HIS A 13 -15.26 2.14 -5.93
CA HIS A 13 -15.79 1.97 -7.27
C HIS A 13 -14.68 2.07 -8.33
N PHE A 14 -13.79 3.06 -8.20
CA PHE A 14 -12.66 3.24 -9.11
C PHE A 14 -11.74 2.00 -9.17
N LEU A 15 -11.29 1.49 -8.02
CA LEU A 15 -10.42 0.30 -7.98
C LEU A 15 -11.13 -0.95 -8.49
N ARG A 16 -12.41 -1.11 -8.15
CA ARG A 16 -13.23 -2.24 -8.59
C ARG A 16 -13.35 -2.28 -10.12
N ASP A 17 -13.58 -1.14 -10.76
CA ASP A 17 -13.75 -1.08 -12.22
C ASP A 17 -12.43 -1.35 -12.95
N LEU A 18 -11.30 -0.78 -12.49
CA LEU A 18 -9.97 -1.09 -13.03
C LEU A 18 -9.61 -2.58 -12.89
N THR A 19 -10.02 -3.22 -11.79
CA THR A 19 -9.80 -4.66 -11.57
C THR A 19 -10.66 -5.49 -12.53
N LYS A 20 -11.94 -5.13 -12.75
CA LYS A 20 -12.83 -5.81 -13.70
C LYS A 20 -12.34 -5.70 -15.14
N GLU A 21 -11.76 -4.56 -15.50
CA GLU A 21 -11.15 -4.32 -16.81
C GLU A 21 -9.77 -4.99 -16.95
N ASN A 22 -9.29 -5.68 -15.91
CA ASN A 22 -7.96 -6.31 -15.84
C ASN A 22 -6.80 -5.33 -16.08
N ILE A 23 -7.01 -4.04 -15.78
CA ILE A 23 -5.96 -3.02 -15.84
C ILE A 23 -5.02 -3.15 -14.64
N ILE A 24 -5.57 -3.54 -13.48
CA ILE A 24 -4.82 -3.79 -12.25
C ILE A 24 -5.24 -5.11 -11.61
N GLU A 25 -4.36 -5.70 -10.83
CA GLU A 25 -4.66 -6.81 -9.92
C GLU A 25 -4.55 -6.32 -8.47
N LEU A 26 -5.56 -6.65 -7.65
CA LEU A 26 -5.54 -6.33 -6.24
C LEU A 26 -5.02 -7.53 -5.43
N VAL A 27 -3.79 -7.43 -4.95
CA VAL A 27 -3.14 -8.47 -4.15
C VAL A 27 -2.98 -8.01 -2.70
N HIS A 28 -3.32 -8.88 -1.75
CA HIS A 28 -3.05 -8.63 -0.35
C HIS A 28 -1.55 -8.76 -0.05
N CYS A 29 -0.96 -7.73 0.55
CA CYS A 29 0.41 -7.73 1.04
C CYS A 29 0.40 -7.49 2.55
N ARG A 30 1.12 -8.33 3.30
CA ARG A 30 1.27 -8.17 4.75
C ARG A 30 2.09 -6.91 5.03
N SER A 31 1.81 -6.21 6.14
CA SER A 31 2.50 -4.96 6.49
C SER A 31 4.02 -5.14 6.56
N GLU A 32 4.47 -6.30 7.02
CA GLU A 32 5.88 -6.63 7.06
C GLU A 32 6.47 -6.72 5.65
N GLU A 33 5.73 -7.22 4.67
CA GLU A 33 6.23 -7.42 3.31
C GLU A 33 6.00 -6.18 2.42
N HIS A 34 5.27 -5.18 2.91
CA HIS A 34 4.89 -4.00 2.13
C HIS A 34 6.02 -2.97 2.03
N LEU A 35 6.91 -3.17 1.05
CA LEU A 35 8.09 -2.32 0.82
C LEU A 35 7.77 -0.82 0.69
N ALA A 36 6.60 -0.44 0.16
CA ALA A 36 6.21 0.96 0.01
C ALA A 36 5.99 1.69 1.35
N ASP A 37 5.84 0.96 2.47
CA ASP A 37 5.68 1.56 3.80
C ASP A 37 6.90 2.42 4.18
N ILE A 38 8.10 2.10 3.67
CA ILE A 38 9.31 2.89 3.92
C ILE A 38 9.21 4.33 3.41
N LEU A 39 8.41 4.57 2.37
CA LEU A 39 8.24 5.89 1.74
C LEU A 39 7.02 6.66 2.26
N THR A 40 6.12 5.99 2.99
CA THR A 40 4.79 6.54 3.31
C THR A 40 4.50 6.62 4.81
N LYS A 41 5.29 5.95 5.66
CA LYS A 41 5.06 5.86 7.10
C LYS A 41 6.32 6.13 7.90
N PRO A 42 6.19 6.70 9.11
CA PRO A 42 7.26 6.64 10.10
C PRO A 42 7.34 5.20 10.66
N LEU A 43 8.47 4.53 10.45
CA LEU A 43 8.69 3.15 10.84
C LEU A 43 9.58 3.03 12.08
N LYS A 44 9.40 1.95 12.85
CA LYS A 44 10.39 1.54 13.85
C LYS A 44 11.69 1.14 13.15
N PHE A 45 12.82 1.36 13.81
CA PHE A 45 14.14 1.10 13.26
C PHE A 45 14.30 -0.31 12.66
N ASP A 46 13.91 -1.34 13.40
CA ASP A 46 13.97 -2.74 12.94
C ASP A 46 13.16 -2.97 11.66
N THR A 47 11.94 -2.44 11.60
CA THR A 47 11.09 -2.53 10.41
C THR A 47 11.69 -1.78 9.23
N PHE A 48 12.26 -0.59 9.47
CA PHE A 48 12.95 0.18 8.45
C PHE A 48 14.15 -0.59 7.87
N CYS A 49 15.01 -1.16 8.71
CA CYS A 49 16.16 -1.96 8.28
C CYS A 49 15.74 -3.12 7.39
N ARG A 50 14.73 -3.90 7.82
CA ARG A 50 14.24 -5.05 7.05
C ARG A 50 13.64 -4.64 5.70
N LEU A 51 12.84 -3.57 5.65
CA LEU A 51 12.29 -3.07 4.37
C LEU A 51 13.39 -2.47 3.48
N ARG A 52 14.38 -1.78 4.05
CA ARG A 52 15.55 -1.24 3.34
C ARG A 52 16.36 -2.35 2.66
N GLU A 53 16.60 -3.45 3.37
CA GLU A 53 17.24 -4.65 2.81
C GLU A 53 16.41 -5.27 1.70
N GLY A 54 15.07 -5.29 1.84
CA GLY A 54 14.15 -5.74 0.80
C GLY A 54 14.17 -4.88 -0.47
N LEU A 55 14.57 -3.60 -0.37
CA LEU A 55 14.86 -2.73 -1.52
C LEU A 55 16.25 -2.93 -2.12
N GLY A 56 17.08 -3.80 -1.54
CA GLY A 56 18.45 -4.04 -1.97
C GLY A 56 19.45 -2.94 -1.57
N ILE A 57 19.04 -2.01 -0.70
CA ILE A 57 19.93 -0.97 -0.18
C ILE A 57 20.69 -1.57 1.00
N ARG A 58 21.99 -1.78 0.81
CA ARG A 58 22.91 -2.31 1.83
C ARG A 58 24.05 -1.32 2.01
N ASP A 59 24.53 -1.23 3.25
CA ASP A 59 25.74 -0.49 3.61
C ASP A 59 26.99 -1.28 3.22
#